data_AF-A0A925XNP9-F1
#
_entry.id   AF-A0A925XNP9-F1
#
_cell.length_a   1.000
_cell.length_b   1.000
_cell.length_c   1.000
_cell.angle_alpha   90.00
_cell.angle_beta   90.00
_cell.angle_gamma   90.00
#
_symmetry.space_group_name_H-M   'P 1'
#
loop_
_entity.id
_entity.type
_entity.pdbx_description
1 polymer ?
#
loop_
_entity_poly.entity_id
_entity_poly.type
_entity_poly.pdbx_seq_one_letter_code
_entity_poly.pdbx_strand_id
1 'polypeptide(L)'
;MAKATDIRIRNAACAFEAVTFRTPLKFGGRIISKSFLMNVDVEVESRDGKRHASGFGSMPVGNIWAWPTNKVSDDQTESAMKQFAEEVIELANGCSEYGHPVALSYHLSAEYEHLGKLLANKLKLPEPIPKLALAVAASPFDAALHDAYGRLHGLNSYNTLSSKFMTHDLSEYLDNDFKGEYLDKYTLREPKEKLPLYHLVGAIDPLTDADVTKKIGDGLPDTLGQWIAFNGLTHMKIKLSGDNFDWDVERTLSVNRVAEEAQAKRGCADWVYSLDFNEKCPDPKYVVDFLKKVKAQSATAYNRVQYIEQPTNRDLKAHPEHKMHEAA
;
A
#
# COMPACT_ATOMS: atom_id res chain seq x y z
N MET A 1 31.85 10.13 1.65
CA MET A 1 32.60 10.27 2.92
C MET A 1 31.64 10.00 4.07
N ALA A 2 32.06 9.24 5.08
CA ALA A 2 31.22 8.98 6.26
C ALA A 2 30.81 10.29 6.95
N LYS A 3 29.58 10.35 7.45
CA LYS A 3 29.03 11.52 8.12
C LYS A 3 28.96 11.29 9.63
N ALA A 4 29.11 12.37 10.40
CA ALA A 4 28.95 12.31 11.86
C ALA A 4 27.50 11.96 12.28
N THR A 5 26.55 12.11 11.35
CA THR A 5 25.14 11.75 11.54
C THR A 5 24.85 10.28 11.26
N ASP A 6 25.80 9.50 10.76
CA ASP A 6 25.60 8.09 10.47
C ASP A 6 25.32 7.28 11.75
N ILE A 7 24.53 6.22 11.58
CA ILE A 7 24.15 5.30 12.65
C ILE A 7 24.57 3.87 12.31
N ARG A 8 24.65 3.01 13.31
CA ARG A 8 24.63 1.55 13.12
C ARG A 8 23.40 0.94 13.76
N ILE A 9 22.97 -0.19 13.23
CA ILE A 9 21.91 -1.02 13.83
C ILE A 9 22.53 -1.76 15.03
N ARG A 10 21.81 -1.75 16.16
CA ARG A 10 22.20 -2.45 17.39
C ARG A 10 21.41 -3.72 17.59
N ASN A 11 20.10 -3.61 17.35
CA ASN A 11 19.15 -4.68 17.49
C ASN A 11 17.92 -4.36 16.65
N ALA A 12 17.27 -5.39 16.13
CA ALA A 12 16.00 -5.33 15.45
C ALA A 12 15.18 -6.55 15.87
N ALA A 13 13.86 -6.37 15.99
CA ALA A 13 12.93 -7.43 16.36
C ALA A 13 11.65 -7.30 15.54
N CYS A 14 11.06 -8.43 15.16
CA CYS A 14 9.76 -8.48 14.48
C CYS A 14 8.75 -9.25 15.34
N ALA A 15 7.52 -8.75 15.36
CA ALA A 15 6.37 -9.41 15.97
C ALA A 15 5.18 -9.39 15.01
N PHE A 16 4.33 -10.41 15.10
CA PHE A 16 3.13 -10.52 14.28
C PHE A 16 1.88 -10.38 15.13
N GLU A 17 0.98 -9.49 14.70
CA GLU A 17 -0.29 -9.24 15.36
C GLU A 17 -1.44 -9.70 14.47
N ALA A 18 -2.30 -10.59 14.97
CA ALA A 18 -3.48 -11.01 14.25
C ALA A 18 -4.56 -9.91 14.30
N VAL A 19 -5.05 -9.49 13.14
CA VAL A 19 -6.12 -8.51 13.02
C VAL A 19 -7.33 -9.16 12.37
N THR A 20 -8.42 -9.28 13.11
CA THR A 20 -9.71 -9.71 12.56
C THR A 20 -10.45 -8.50 12.00
N PHE A 21 -10.96 -8.62 10.80
CA PHE A 21 -11.74 -7.55 10.17
C PHE A 21 -13.15 -7.52 10.75
N ARG A 22 -13.68 -6.31 10.93
CA ARG A 22 -15.07 -6.10 11.36
C ARG A 22 -16.06 -6.79 10.43
N THR A 23 -15.81 -6.67 9.13
CA THR A 23 -16.55 -7.36 8.06
C THR A 23 -15.56 -7.98 7.08
N PRO A 24 -15.91 -9.10 6.42
CA PRO A 24 -15.08 -9.62 5.34
C PRO A 24 -14.92 -8.58 4.23
N LEU A 25 -13.70 -8.45 3.72
CA LEU A 25 -13.37 -7.57 2.60
C LEU A 25 -13.16 -8.43 1.36
N LYS A 26 -13.82 -8.09 0.24
CA LYS A 26 -13.50 -8.68 -1.07
C LYS A 26 -12.41 -7.88 -1.75
N PHE A 27 -11.24 -8.50 -1.93
CA PHE A 27 -10.09 -7.93 -2.63
C PHE A 27 -9.81 -8.75 -3.89
N GLY A 28 -10.10 -8.17 -5.06
CA GLY A 28 -10.08 -8.89 -6.33
C GLY A 28 -11.00 -10.12 -6.31
N GLY A 29 -10.43 -11.30 -6.54
CA GLY A 29 -11.16 -12.59 -6.50
C GLY A 29 -11.30 -13.22 -5.12
N ARG A 30 -10.72 -12.65 -4.05
CA ARG A 30 -10.64 -13.29 -2.73
C ARG A 30 -11.44 -12.52 -1.68
N ILE A 31 -11.99 -13.24 -0.70
CA ILE A 31 -12.65 -12.67 0.47
C ILE A 31 -11.75 -12.94 1.68
N ILE A 32 -11.38 -11.89 2.39
CA ILE A 32 -10.52 -11.95 3.58
C ILE A 32 -11.29 -11.42 4.79
N SER A 33 -11.23 -12.16 5.90
CA SER A 33 -11.85 -11.79 7.18
C SER A 33 -10.84 -11.49 8.27
N LYS A 34 -9.55 -11.69 7.99
CA LYS A 34 -8.44 -11.42 8.88
C LYS A 34 -7.17 -11.13 8.07
N SER A 35 -6.21 -10.50 8.72
CA SER A 35 -4.83 -10.37 8.25
C SER A 35 -3.89 -10.38 9.46
N PHE A 36 -2.60 -10.20 9.20
CA PHE A 36 -1.61 -9.96 10.25
C PHE A 36 -0.86 -8.67 9.97
N LEU A 37 -0.54 -7.93 11.02
CA LEU A 37 0.46 -6.87 10.97
C LEU A 37 1.83 -7.46 11.28
N MET A 38 2.83 -6.97 10.57
CA MET A 38 4.26 -7.18 10.84
C MET A 38 4.76 -5.91 11.53
N ASN A 39 5.05 -6.00 12.82
CA ASN A 39 5.49 -4.90 13.65
C ASN A 39 6.99 -5.07 13.92
N VAL A 40 7.80 -4.06 13.59
CA VAL A 40 9.25 -4.11 13.72
C VAL A 40 9.73 -2.96 14.59
N ASP A 41 10.55 -3.29 15.58
CA ASP A 41 11.30 -2.35 16.40
C ASP A 41 12.78 -2.42 16.02
N VAL A 42 13.42 -1.26 15.84
CA VAL A 42 14.86 -1.14 15.54
C VAL A 42 15.52 -0.21 16.53
N GLU A 43 16.62 -0.66 17.14
CA GLU A 43 17.50 0.15 17.97
C GLU A 43 18.75 0.53 17.18
N VAL A 44 19.12 1.81 17.25
CA VAL A 44 20.28 2.37 16.55
C VAL A 44 21.20 3.10 17.51
N GLU A 45 22.47 3.20 17.13
CA GLU A 45 23.51 3.92 17.87
C GLU A 45 24.21 4.93 16.96
N SER A 46 24.48 6.12 17.49
CA SER A 46 25.27 7.15 16.79
C SER A 46 26.73 6.73 16.61
N ARG A 47 27.40 7.31 15.61
CA ARG A 47 28.81 7.02 15.32
C ARG A 47 29.81 7.24 16.46
N ASP A 48 29.50 8.16 17.37
CA ASP A 48 30.32 8.40 18.56
C ASP A 48 30.00 7.45 19.74
N GLY A 49 29.02 6.55 19.58
CA GLY A 49 28.57 5.59 20.58
C GLY A 49 27.83 6.20 21.77
N LYS A 50 27.49 7.50 21.73
CA LYS A 50 26.92 8.21 22.90
C LYS A 50 25.41 8.30 22.91
N ARG A 51 24.77 8.25 21.74
CA ARG A 51 23.32 8.38 21.60
C ARG A 51 22.75 7.10 21.06
N HIS A 52 21.56 6.77 21.55
CA HIS A 52 20.76 5.64 21.12
C HIS A 52 19.33 6.11 20.88
N ALA A 53 18.63 5.44 19.97
CA ALA A 53 17.21 5.64 19.76
C ALA A 53 16.58 4.34 19.27
N SER A 54 15.30 4.19 19.56
CA SER A 54 14.47 3.12 19.04
C SER A 54 13.43 3.71 18.07
N GLY A 55 13.14 2.99 17.00
CA GLY A 55 12.11 3.33 16.04
C GLY A 55 11.20 2.16 15.77
N PHE A 56 10.00 2.46 15.29
CA PHE A 56 8.95 1.49 15.06
C PHE A 56 8.42 1.58 13.62
N GLY A 57 8.13 0.42 13.03
CA GLY A 57 7.52 0.29 11.72
C GLY A 57 6.47 -0.81 11.71
N SER A 58 5.39 -0.62 10.94
CA SER A 58 4.30 -1.59 10.84
C SER A 58 3.75 -1.66 9.42
N MET A 59 3.46 -2.87 8.94
CA MET A 59 2.79 -3.11 7.66
C MET A 59 1.93 -4.38 7.74
N PRO A 60 0.74 -4.41 7.14
CA PRO A 60 0.04 -5.68 6.91
C PRO A 60 0.89 -6.65 6.08
N VAL A 61 0.81 -7.95 6.34
CA VAL A 61 1.50 -8.97 5.54
C VAL A 61 1.11 -8.85 4.06
N GLY A 62 -0.17 -8.59 3.76
CA GLY A 62 -0.60 -8.19 2.40
C GLY A 62 -0.37 -9.24 1.30
N ASN A 63 -0.17 -10.51 1.66
CA ASN A 63 0.17 -11.62 0.75
C ASN A 63 -0.80 -11.77 -0.42
N ILE A 64 -2.11 -11.55 -0.20
CA ILE A 64 -3.13 -11.66 -1.24
C ILE A 64 -2.88 -10.72 -2.42
N TRP A 65 -2.39 -9.51 -2.14
CA TRP A 65 -2.11 -8.48 -3.14
C TRP A 65 -0.67 -8.54 -3.64
N ALA A 66 0.28 -8.79 -2.74
CA ALA A 66 1.70 -8.79 -3.06
C ALA A 66 2.13 -10.07 -3.81
N TRP A 67 1.36 -11.16 -3.66
CA TRP A 67 1.59 -12.45 -4.30
C TRP A 67 0.30 -13.05 -4.88
N PRO A 68 -0.23 -12.47 -5.98
CA PRO A 68 -1.46 -12.94 -6.61
C PRO A 68 -1.19 -14.23 -7.42
N THR A 69 -1.26 -15.39 -6.77
CA THR A 69 -1.02 -16.72 -7.38
C THR A 69 -2.16 -17.70 -7.16
N ASN A 70 -2.28 -18.71 -8.01
CA ASN A 70 -3.14 -19.88 -7.81
C ASN A 70 -2.34 -21.16 -7.52
N LYS A 71 -1.01 -21.09 -7.47
CA LYS A 71 -0.12 -22.25 -7.26
C LYS A 71 0.25 -22.48 -5.81
N VAL A 72 0.16 -21.44 -4.98
CA VAL A 72 0.51 -21.45 -3.55
C VAL A 72 -0.71 -21.00 -2.76
N SER A 73 -1.01 -21.66 -1.65
CA SER A 73 -2.16 -21.28 -0.83
C SER A 73 -1.94 -19.95 -0.10
N ASP A 74 -3.02 -19.31 0.30
CA ASP A 74 -3.01 -18.05 1.06
C ASP A 74 -2.22 -18.20 2.36
N ASP A 75 -2.40 -19.32 3.08
CA ASP A 75 -1.65 -19.61 4.31
C ASP A 75 -0.15 -19.83 4.05
N GLN A 76 0.21 -20.47 2.94
CA GLN A 76 1.60 -20.69 2.56
C GLN A 76 2.29 -19.37 2.17
N THR A 77 1.62 -18.52 1.39
CA THR A 77 2.15 -17.21 1.02
C THR A 77 2.27 -16.28 2.22
N GLU A 78 1.30 -16.28 3.15
CA GLU A 78 1.36 -15.53 4.40
C GLU A 78 2.54 -16.00 5.27
N SER A 79 2.69 -17.31 5.45
CA SER A 79 3.79 -17.90 6.24
C SER A 79 5.15 -17.60 5.63
N ALA A 80 5.28 -17.69 4.31
CA ALA A 80 6.53 -17.38 3.61
C ALA A 80 6.92 -15.90 3.76
N MET A 81 5.96 -14.96 3.68
CA MET A 81 6.25 -13.55 3.86
C MET A 81 6.62 -13.19 5.30
N LYS A 82 5.96 -13.82 6.30
CA LYS A 82 6.34 -13.66 7.72
C LYS A 82 7.76 -14.16 7.98
N GLN A 83 8.07 -15.37 7.52
CA GLN A 83 9.42 -15.92 7.65
C GLN A 83 10.46 -15.06 6.91
N PHE A 84 10.12 -14.51 5.74
CA PHE A 84 11.04 -13.60 5.06
C PHE A 84 11.29 -12.32 5.86
N ALA A 85 10.26 -11.75 6.51
CA ALA A 85 10.44 -10.61 7.40
C ALA A 85 11.40 -10.93 8.56
N GLU A 86 11.31 -12.14 9.14
CA GLU A 86 12.26 -12.61 10.16
C GLU A 86 13.70 -12.71 9.61
N GLU A 87 13.90 -13.26 8.40
CA GLU A 87 15.22 -13.33 7.76
C GLU A 87 15.81 -11.92 7.50
N VAL A 88 14.97 -10.91 7.19
CA VAL A 88 15.40 -9.51 7.07
C VAL A 88 15.87 -8.95 8.42
N ILE A 89 15.22 -9.31 9.52
CA ILE A 89 15.65 -8.89 10.86
C ILE A 89 16.98 -9.53 11.24
N GLU A 90 17.17 -10.81 10.97
CA GLU A 90 18.45 -11.49 11.21
C GLU A 90 19.59 -10.86 10.38
N LEU A 91 19.31 -10.54 9.11
CA LEU A 91 20.24 -9.81 8.26
C LEU A 91 20.60 -8.43 8.83
N ALA A 92 19.60 -7.68 9.31
CA ALA A 92 19.81 -6.37 9.93
C ALA A 92 20.62 -6.46 11.23
N ASN A 93 20.38 -7.47 12.06
CA ASN A 93 21.15 -7.73 13.29
C ASN A 93 22.60 -8.12 13.02
N GLY A 94 22.88 -8.72 11.86
CA GLY A 94 24.24 -9.00 11.38
C GLY A 94 24.97 -7.79 10.78
N CYS A 95 24.26 -6.68 10.50
CA CYS A 95 24.84 -5.50 9.88
C CYS A 95 25.67 -4.69 10.89
N SER A 96 26.97 -4.55 10.64
CA SER A 96 27.89 -3.78 11.49
C SER A 96 28.28 -2.42 10.93
N GLU A 97 27.75 -2.06 9.76
CA GLU A 97 28.08 -0.84 9.05
C GLU A 97 27.48 0.41 9.71
N TYR A 98 28.13 1.55 9.46
CA TYR A 98 27.57 2.86 9.77
C TYR A 98 27.06 3.52 8.50
N GLY A 99 25.84 4.02 8.51
CA GLY A 99 25.28 4.75 7.39
C GLY A 99 24.00 5.52 7.71
N HIS A 100 23.50 6.21 6.70
CA HIS A 100 22.14 6.73 6.66
C HIS A 100 21.16 5.57 6.40
N PRO A 101 19.92 5.59 6.94
CA PRO A 101 18.91 4.55 6.70
C PRO A 101 18.77 4.11 5.23
N VAL A 102 18.63 5.05 4.28
CA VAL A 102 18.59 4.74 2.84
C VAL A 102 19.78 3.89 2.37
N ALA A 103 21.01 4.22 2.81
CA ALA A 103 22.20 3.48 2.40
C ALA A 103 22.25 2.09 3.02
N LEU A 104 21.92 1.97 4.31
CA LEU A 104 21.86 0.69 5.02
C LEU A 104 20.78 -0.22 4.40
N SER A 105 19.56 0.29 4.21
CA SER A 105 18.47 -0.45 3.58
C SER A 105 18.78 -0.86 2.15
N TYR A 106 19.42 0.02 1.36
CA TYR A 106 19.86 -0.31 0.00
C TYR A 106 20.87 -1.46 0.00
N HIS A 107 21.89 -1.39 0.87
CA HIS A 107 22.89 -2.46 1.01
C HIS A 107 22.26 -3.79 1.42
N LEU A 108 21.42 -3.80 2.46
CA LEU A 108 20.73 -5.01 2.92
C LEU A 108 19.78 -5.58 1.86
N SER A 109 19.11 -4.71 1.08
CA SER A 109 18.17 -5.15 0.05
C SER A 109 18.81 -5.95 -1.10
N ALA A 110 20.13 -5.83 -1.29
CA ALA A 110 20.86 -6.61 -2.28
C ALA A 110 20.77 -8.12 -2.02
N GLU A 111 20.60 -8.52 -0.75
CA GLU A 111 20.49 -9.93 -0.34
C GLU A 111 19.08 -10.50 -0.47
N TYR A 112 18.06 -9.64 -0.63
CA TYR A 112 16.65 -10.07 -0.55
C TYR A 112 16.28 -11.11 -1.60
N GLU A 113 16.75 -10.96 -2.84
CA GLU A 113 16.45 -11.93 -3.90
C GLU A 113 17.11 -13.29 -3.63
N HIS A 114 18.32 -13.29 -3.06
CA HIS A 114 19.00 -14.53 -2.69
C HIS A 114 18.30 -15.22 -1.52
N LEU A 115 18.02 -14.48 -0.44
CA LEU A 115 17.27 -14.97 0.73
C LEU A 115 15.89 -15.50 0.33
N GLY A 116 15.17 -14.79 -0.53
CA GLY A 116 13.87 -15.22 -1.04
C GLY A 116 13.93 -16.55 -1.80
N LYS A 117 14.98 -16.78 -2.60
CA LYS A 117 15.20 -18.07 -3.29
C LYS A 117 15.51 -19.20 -2.31
N LEU A 118 16.37 -18.96 -1.32
CA LEU A 118 16.69 -19.93 -0.28
C LEU A 118 15.43 -20.32 0.51
N LEU A 119 14.63 -19.33 0.90
CA LEU A 119 13.40 -19.55 1.65
C LEU A 119 12.35 -20.30 0.82
N ALA A 120 12.14 -19.93 -0.45
CA ALA A 120 11.25 -20.67 -1.35
C ALA A 120 11.64 -22.15 -1.46
N ASN A 121 12.94 -22.44 -1.58
CA ASN A 121 13.46 -23.81 -1.64
C ASN A 121 13.26 -24.56 -0.30
N LYS A 122 13.57 -23.91 0.83
CA LYS A 122 13.37 -24.46 2.18
C LYS A 122 11.90 -24.83 2.42
N LEU A 123 10.98 -23.98 1.98
CA LEU A 123 9.54 -24.17 2.08
C LEU A 123 8.95 -25.05 0.96
N LYS A 124 9.78 -25.51 0.00
CA LYS A 124 9.38 -26.32 -1.16
C LYS A 124 8.23 -25.70 -1.95
N LEU A 125 8.28 -24.37 -2.12
CA LEU A 125 7.25 -23.66 -2.88
C LEU A 125 7.41 -23.96 -4.38
N PRO A 126 6.30 -24.12 -5.13
CA PRO A 126 6.33 -24.45 -6.55
C PRO A 126 6.75 -23.28 -7.46
N GLU A 127 6.95 -22.09 -6.89
CA GLU A 127 7.38 -20.88 -7.59
C GLU A 127 8.16 -19.95 -6.64
N PRO A 128 9.01 -19.04 -7.17
CA PRO A 128 9.75 -18.10 -6.33
C PRO A 128 8.83 -17.10 -5.64
N ILE A 129 9.26 -16.60 -4.47
CA ILE A 129 8.59 -15.47 -3.80
C ILE A 129 8.70 -14.23 -4.71
N PRO A 130 7.60 -13.56 -5.09
CA PRO A 130 7.63 -12.37 -5.94
C PRO A 130 8.43 -11.24 -5.31
N LYS A 131 9.14 -10.45 -6.14
CA LYS A 131 9.92 -9.29 -5.67
C LYS A 131 9.09 -8.30 -4.85
N LEU A 132 7.84 -8.10 -5.23
CA LEU A 132 6.93 -7.25 -4.46
C LEU A 132 6.63 -7.81 -3.06
N ALA A 133 6.40 -9.13 -2.94
CA ALA A 133 6.17 -9.76 -1.65
C ALA A 133 7.40 -9.64 -0.74
N LEU A 134 8.61 -9.82 -1.30
CA LEU A 134 9.85 -9.58 -0.56
C LEU A 134 9.95 -8.12 -0.06
N ALA A 135 9.68 -7.15 -0.93
CA ALA A 135 9.71 -5.73 -0.59
C ALA A 135 8.68 -5.35 0.48
N VAL A 136 7.45 -5.87 0.37
CA VAL A 136 6.38 -5.64 1.37
C VAL A 136 6.79 -6.21 2.72
N ALA A 137 7.29 -7.44 2.76
CA ALA A 137 7.75 -8.09 3.99
C ALA A 137 8.93 -7.36 4.66
N ALA A 138 9.81 -6.74 3.87
CA ALA A 138 10.93 -5.94 4.38
C ALA A 138 10.54 -4.50 4.81
N SER A 139 9.42 -3.97 4.32
CA SER A 139 9.06 -2.56 4.51
C SER A 139 8.89 -2.07 5.97
N PRO A 140 8.39 -2.89 6.94
CA PRO A 140 8.34 -2.45 8.34
C PRO A 140 9.73 -2.18 8.93
N PHE A 141 10.74 -2.97 8.55
CA PHE A 141 12.12 -2.75 8.98
C PHE A 141 12.65 -1.42 8.46
N ASP A 142 12.43 -1.12 7.17
CA ASP A 142 12.88 0.15 6.59
C ASP A 142 12.20 1.36 7.26
N ALA A 143 10.89 1.24 7.54
CA ALA A 143 10.15 2.27 8.28
C ALA A 143 10.68 2.46 9.71
N ALA A 144 10.93 1.37 10.44
CA ALA A 144 11.46 1.40 11.80
C ALA A 144 12.87 2.03 11.86
N LEU A 145 13.74 1.70 10.90
CA LEU A 145 15.09 2.25 10.81
C LEU A 145 15.06 3.77 10.56
N HIS A 146 14.20 4.24 9.66
CA HIS A 146 14.02 5.67 9.41
C HIS A 146 13.42 6.40 10.62
N ASP A 147 12.46 5.80 11.32
CA ASP A 147 11.88 6.35 12.57
C ASP A 147 12.97 6.48 13.66
N ALA A 148 13.78 5.44 13.86
CA ALA A 148 14.86 5.42 14.84
C ALA A 148 15.89 6.52 14.54
N TYR A 149 16.25 6.69 13.26
CA TYR A 149 17.20 7.72 12.82
C TYR A 149 16.67 9.14 13.06
N GLY A 150 15.41 9.40 12.70
CA GLY A 150 14.77 10.69 12.97
C GLY A 150 14.80 11.01 14.46
N ARG A 151 14.36 10.07 15.30
CA ARG A 151 14.35 10.21 16.77
C ARG A 151 15.74 10.47 17.35
N LEU A 152 16.77 9.76 16.90
CA LEU A 152 18.15 9.95 17.35
C LEU A 152 18.65 11.40 17.14
N HIS A 153 18.22 12.02 16.04
CA HIS A 153 18.60 13.39 15.69
C HIS A 153 17.57 14.44 16.12
N GLY A 154 16.49 14.04 16.78
CA GLY A 154 15.41 14.94 17.20
C GLY A 154 14.68 15.58 16.03
N LEU A 155 14.55 14.86 14.90
CA LEU A 155 13.94 15.33 13.67
C LEU A 155 12.87 14.36 13.17
N ASN A 156 11.92 14.87 12.41
CA ASN A 156 11.09 14.01 11.56
C ASN A 156 12.00 13.29 10.54
N SER A 157 11.75 12.00 10.27
CA SER A 157 12.57 11.19 9.35
C SER A 157 12.65 11.77 7.93
N TYR A 158 11.57 12.40 7.42
CA TYR A 158 11.61 13.09 6.13
C TYR A 158 12.55 14.30 6.12
N ASN A 159 12.81 14.90 7.29
CA ASN A 159 13.77 16.00 7.48
C ASN A 159 15.23 15.57 7.55
N THR A 160 15.50 14.27 7.43
CA THR A 160 16.85 13.74 7.33
C THR A 160 17.23 13.27 5.93
N LEU A 161 16.41 13.56 4.92
CA LEU A 161 16.55 13.05 3.55
C LEU A 161 17.38 13.94 2.61
N SER A 162 18.22 14.81 3.16
CA SER A 162 19.00 15.81 2.43
C SER A 162 20.49 15.48 2.36
N SER A 163 21.23 16.22 1.54
CA SER A 163 22.71 16.14 1.45
C SER A 163 23.44 16.39 2.77
N LYS A 164 22.77 17.00 3.76
CA LYS A 164 23.31 17.16 5.11
C LYS A 164 23.52 15.81 5.78
N PHE A 165 22.60 14.86 5.58
CA PHE A 165 22.56 13.56 6.26
C PHE A 165 22.90 12.39 5.34
N MET A 166 22.52 12.45 4.06
CA MET A 166 22.80 11.40 3.08
C MET A 166 24.16 11.59 2.44
N THR A 167 24.97 10.54 2.40
CA THR A 167 26.32 10.57 1.81
C THR A 167 26.30 10.62 0.28
N HIS A 168 25.39 9.86 -0.33
CA HIS A 168 25.23 9.77 -1.78
C HIS A 168 23.97 10.52 -2.21
N ASP A 169 24.00 11.06 -3.42
CA ASP A 169 22.82 11.58 -4.08
C ASP A 169 21.98 10.42 -4.65
N LEU A 170 20.83 10.75 -5.23
CA LEU A 170 19.89 9.78 -5.76
C LEU A 170 20.41 8.96 -6.96
N SER A 171 21.47 9.39 -7.64
CA SER A 171 22.03 8.65 -8.78
C SER A 171 22.73 7.34 -8.38
N GLU A 172 23.13 7.20 -7.12
CA GLU A 172 23.62 5.95 -6.55
C GLU A 172 22.52 4.87 -6.50
N TYR A 173 21.29 5.29 -6.21
CA TYR A 173 20.18 4.39 -5.93
C TYR A 173 19.25 4.19 -7.13
N LEU A 174 19.24 5.15 -8.06
CA LEU A 174 18.40 5.19 -9.25
C LEU A 174 19.28 5.20 -10.52
N ASP A 175 19.43 6.35 -11.16
CA ASP A 175 20.22 6.56 -12.37
C ASP A 175 20.78 7.99 -12.48
N ASN A 176 21.53 8.26 -13.55
CA ASN A 176 22.23 9.53 -13.74
C ASN A 176 21.33 10.76 -13.90
N ASP A 177 20.03 10.60 -14.17
CA ASP A 177 19.11 11.75 -14.30
C ASP A 177 18.87 12.42 -12.94
N PHE A 178 19.15 11.71 -11.84
CA PHE A 178 19.02 12.20 -10.46
C PHE A 178 20.34 12.68 -9.84
N LYS A 179 21.37 12.91 -10.66
CA LYS A 179 22.68 13.36 -10.17
C LYS A 179 22.58 14.71 -9.45
N GLY A 180 23.15 14.78 -8.25
CA GLY A 180 23.11 15.94 -7.37
C GLY A 180 21.77 16.15 -6.65
N GLU A 181 20.79 15.28 -6.87
CA GLU A 181 19.48 15.38 -6.23
C GLU A 181 19.39 14.52 -4.97
N TYR A 182 18.62 14.99 -4.00
CA TYR A 182 18.36 14.32 -2.73
C TYR A 182 16.86 14.22 -2.50
N LEU A 183 16.44 13.28 -1.66
CA LEU A 183 15.02 12.97 -1.41
C LEU A 183 14.26 14.14 -0.78
N ASP A 184 14.94 15.05 -0.09
CA ASP A 184 14.36 16.27 0.47
C ASP A 184 13.78 17.22 -0.58
N LYS A 185 14.27 17.17 -1.83
CA LYS A 185 13.69 17.88 -2.98
C LYS A 185 12.24 17.44 -3.27
N TYR A 186 11.90 16.20 -2.91
CA TYR A 186 10.64 15.54 -3.26
C TYR A 186 9.71 15.31 -2.07
N THR A 187 10.10 15.76 -0.88
CA THR A 187 9.34 15.55 0.35
C THR A 187 9.02 16.89 1.02
N LEU A 188 7.81 17.03 1.55
CA LEU A 188 7.40 18.25 2.26
C LEU A 188 8.18 18.40 3.57
N ARG A 189 8.59 19.62 3.92
CA ARG A 189 9.26 19.92 5.20
C ARG A 189 8.27 20.01 6.36
N GLU A 190 7.07 20.48 6.05
CA GLU A 190 5.93 20.59 6.95
C GLU A 190 4.87 19.56 6.55
N PRO A 191 4.35 18.76 7.49
CA PRO A 191 3.31 17.79 7.19
C PRO A 191 2.02 18.50 6.75
N LYS A 192 1.27 17.86 5.85
CA LYS A 192 -0.09 18.31 5.54
C LYS A 192 -1.00 17.89 6.68
N GLU A 193 -1.51 18.87 7.44
CA GLU A 193 -2.41 18.62 8.57
C GLU A 193 -3.70 17.91 8.17
N LYS A 194 -4.13 18.06 6.91
CA LYS A 194 -5.36 17.46 6.38
C LYS A 194 -5.12 16.93 4.97
N LEU A 195 -5.61 15.72 4.73
CA LEU A 195 -5.60 15.06 3.43
C LEU A 195 -6.96 14.38 3.20
N PRO A 196 -7.43 14.28 1.95
CA PRO A 196 -8.61 13.49 1.63
C PRO A 196 -8.33 12.01 1.89
N LEU A 197 -9.27 11.34 2.56
CA LEU A 197 -9.24 9.89 2.76
C LEU A 197 -10.27 9.24 1.84
N TYR A 198 -9.82 8.32 0.99
CA TYR A 198 -10.72 7.51 0.18
C TYR A 198 -11.31 6.38 1.00
N HIS A 199 -12.63 6.41 1.18
CA HIS A 199 -13.36 5.29 1.74
C HIS A 199 -13.51 4.21 0.66
N LEU A 200 -13.02 3.02 0.95
CA LEU A 200 -13.16 1.87 0.05
C LEU A 200 -14.61 1.39 0.05
N VAL A 201 -15.24 1.37 -1.12
CA VAL A 201 -16.53 0.73 -1.36
C VAL A 201 -16.25 -0.60 -2.05
N GLY A 202 -16.08 -1.65 -1.25
CA GLY A 202 -15.79 -3.00 -1.69
C GLY A 202 -16.93 -3.62 -2.51
N ALA A 203 -16.62 -4.65 -3.30
CA ALA A 203 -17.59 -5.27 -4.22
C ALA A 203 -18.74 -6.01 -3.51
N ILE A 204 -18.59 -6.34 -2.23
CA ILE A 204 -19.64 -6.99 -1.41
C ILE A 204 -20.21 -6.06 -0.32
N ASP A 205 -19.75 -4.81 -0.28
CA ASP A 205 -20.13 -3.89 0.78
C ASP A 205 -21.59 -3.45 0.59
N PRO A 206 -22.41 -3.51 1.65
CA PRO A 206 -23.79 -3.05 1.62
C PRO A 206 -23.87 -1.57 1.24
N LEU A 207 -24.66 -1.23 0.21
CA LEU A 207 -24.91 0.16 -0.13
C LEU A 207 -26.12 0.70 0.62
N THR A 208 -27.14 -0.14 0.78
CA THR A 208 -28.43 0.17 1.39
C THR A 208 -28.81 -0.87 2.44
N ASP A 209 -29.85 -0.59 3.24
CA ASP A 209 -30.34 -1.52 4.26
C ASP A 209 -30.87 -2.83 3.65
N ALA A 210 -31.27 -2.82 2.38
CA ALA A 210 -31.71 -4.02 1.67
C ALA A 210 -30.56 -5.01 1.39
N ASP A 211 -29.32 -4.52 1.36
CA ASP A 211 -28.12 -5.36 1.18
C ASP A 211 -27.67 -6.02 2.51
N VAL A 212 -28.21 -5.58 3.65
CA VAL A 212 -27.82 -6.05 4.98
C VAL A 212 -28.59 -7.32 5.34
N THR A 213 -27.92 -8.46 5.25
CA THR A 213 -28.50 -9.76 5.66
C THR A 213 -28.55 -9.93 7.18
N LYS A 214 -27.56 -9.39 7.89
CA LYS A 214 -27.46 -9.39 9.36
C LYS A 214 -26.74 -8.14 9.82
N LYS A 215 -27.39 -7.35 10.68
CA LYS A 215 -26.75 -6.19 11.33
C LYS A 215 -25.62 -6.63 12.26
N ILE A 216 -24.52 -5.90 12.26
CA ILE A 216 -23.35 -6.20 13.11
C ILE A 216 -23.64 -5.81 14.56
N GLY A 217 -24.30 -4.67 14.78
CA GLY A 217 -24.79 -4.27 16.10
C GLY A 217 -23.71 -3.79 17.08
N ASP A 218 -22.56 -3.34 16.58
CA ASP A 218 -21.42 -2.83 17.37
C ASP A 218 -21.39 -1.29 17.49
N GLY A 219 -22.46 -0.61 17.06
CA GLY A 219 -22.58 0.85 17.10
C GLY A 219 -21.95 1.58 15.91
N LEU A 220 -21.34 0.86 14.96
CA LEU A 220 -20.82 1.43 13.72
C LEU A 220 -21.78 1.21 12.54
N PRO A 221 -21.73 2.06 11.48
CA PRO A 221 -22.56 1.90 10.29
C PRO A 221 -22.41 0.53 9.59
N ASP A 222 -23.49 0.05 8.97
CA ASP A 222 -23.51 -1.17 8.16
C ASP A 222 -23.52 -0.86 6.64
N THR A 223 -24.00 0.33 6.23
CA THR A 223 -24.22 0.67 4.81
C THR A 223 -23.44 1.90 4.38
N LEU A 224 -23.15 2.02 3.07
CA LEU A 224 -22.47 3.19 2.51
C LEU A 224 -23.18 4.51 2.89
N GLY A 225 -24.51 4.57 2.76
CA GLY A 225 -25.27 5.79 3.08
C GLY A 225 -25.08 6.23 4.54
N GLN A 226 -25.03 5.26 5.47
CA GLN A 226 -24.77 5.53 6.88
C GLN A 226 -23.31 5.95 7.11
N TRP A 227 -22.33 5.32 6.44
CA TRP A 227 -20.92 5.71 6.53
C TRP A 227 -20.66 7.13 6.01
N ILE A 228 -21.33 7.54 4.92
CA ILE A 228 -21.27 8.92 4.41
C ILE A 228 -21.73 9.92 5.46
N ALA A 229 -22.84 9.63 6.14
CA ALA A 229 -23.34 10.49 7.23
C ALA A 229 -22.40 10.49 8.45
N PHE A 230 -21.90 9.33 8.84
CA PHE A 230 -21.13 9.14 10.06
C PHE A 230 -19.72 9.74 9.98
N ASN A 231 -18.96 9.48 8.91
CA ASN A 231 -17.60 9.98 8.74
C ASN A 231 -17.48 11.20 7.84
N GLY A 232 -18.60 11.65 7.27
CA GLY A 232 -18.59 12.82 6.42
C GLY A 232 -17.86 12.61 5.09
N LEU A 233 -17.91 11.40 4.54
CA LEU A 233 -17.14 10.97 3.37
C LEU A 233 -17.32 11.90 2.16
N THR A 234 -16.23 12.24 1.47
CA THR A 234 -16.23 13.01 0.22
C THR A 234 -15.38 12.37 -0.88
N HIS A 235 -14.58 11.36 -0.55
CA HIS A 235 -13.75 10.62 -1.49
C HIS A 235 -14.06 9.14 -1.30
N MET A 236 -14.51 8.48 -2.35
CA MET A 236 -14.91 7.07 -2.32
C MET A 236 -14.21 6.30 -3.42
N LYS A 237 -13.59 5.17 -3.10
CA LYS A 237 -12.97 4.27 -4.06
C LYS A 237 -13.93 3.12 -4.36
N ILE A 238 -14.47 3.06 -5.57
CA ILE A 238 -15.39 2.02 -5.99
C ILE A 238 -14.58 0.86 -6.56
N LYS A 239 -14.64 -0.30 -5.89
CA LYS A 239 -14.06 -1.54 -6.43
C LYS A 239 -14.94 -2.08 -7.54
N LEU A 240 -14.32 -2.31 -8.69
CA LEU A 240 -14.90 -2.86 -9.90
C LEU A 240 -14.33 -4.26 -10.17
N SER A 241 -15.06 -5.05 -10.97
CA SER A 241 -14.71 -6.40 -11.34
C SER A 241 -13.71 -6.42 -12.49
N GLY A 242 -13.84 -5.52 -13.47
CA GLY A 242 -12.97 -5.43 -14.65
C GLY A 242 -13.21 -6.52 -15.69
N ASP A 243 -13.94 -7.58 -15.34
CA ASP A 243 -14.30 -8.71 -16.19
C ASP A 243 -15.83 -8.88 -16.35
N ASN A 244 -16.63 -7.98 -15.76
CA ASN A 244 -18.10 -7.99 -15.85
C ASN A 244 -18.66 -6.58 -16.10
N PHE A 245 -18.85 -6.27 -17.39
CA PHE A 245 -19.14 -4.91 -17.86
C PHE A 245 -20.44 -4.33 -17.28
N ASP A 246 -21.54 -5.09 -17.37
CA ASP A 246 -22.84 -4.60 -16.90
C ASP A 246 -22.85 -4.43 -15.38
N TRP A 247 -22.18 -5.34 -14.65
CA TRP A 247 -22.02 -5.21 -13.20
C TRP A 247 -21.19 -3.99 -12.81
N ASP A 248 -20.09 -3.70 -13.52
CA ASP A 248 -19.24 -2.54 -13.23
C ASP A 248 -20.00 -1.22 -13.42
N VAL A 249 -20.74 -1.12 -14.52
CA VAL A 249 -21.59 0.05 -14.82
C VAL A 249 -22.64 0.21 -13.73
N GLU A 250 -23.39 -0.85 -13.41
CA GLU A 250 -24.45 -0.77 -12.40
C GLU A 250 -23.90 -0.51 -11.00
N ARG A 251 -22.73 -1.06 -10.65
CA ARG A 251 -22.07 -0.80 -9.37
C ARG A 251 -21.76 0.68 -9.21
N THR A 252 -21.20 1.30 -10.24
CA THR A 252 -20.87 2.73 -10.25
C THR A 252 -22.13 3.59 -10.11
N LEU A 253 -23.18 3.28 -10.87
CA LEU A 253 -24.45 4.01 -10.81
C LEU A 253 -25.15 3.84 -9.46
N SER A 254 -25.15 2.63 -8.89
CA SER A 254 -25.72 2.33 -7.58
C SER A 254 -25.03 3.10 -6.45
N VAL A 255 -23.69 3.10 -6.43
CA VAL A 255 -22.91 3.89 -5.48
C VAL A 255 -23.21 5.38 -5.64
N ASN A 256 -23.32 5.87 -6.87
CA ASN A 256 -23.67 7.26 -7.12
C ASN A 256 -25.04 7.63 -6.54
N ARG A 257 -26.08 6.83 -6.78
CA ARG A 257 -27.43 7.10 -6.25
C ARG A 257 -27.45 7.19 -4.72
N VAL A 258 -26.80 6.24 -4.03
CA VAL A 258 -26.71 6.24 -2.56
C VAL A 258 -25.93 7.45 -2.04
N ALA A 259 -24.82 7.78 -2.71
CA ALA A 259 -24.03 8.94 -2.34
C ALA A 259 -24.78 10.24 -2.55
N GLU A 260 -25.48 10.43 -3.67
CA GLU A 260 -26.29 11.63 -3.92
C GLU A 260 -27.33 11.85 -2.82
N GLU A 261 -28.08 10.80 -2.46
CA GLU A 261 -29.08 10.89 -1.39
C GLU A 261 -28.44 11.25 -0.03
N ALA A 262 -27.36 10.56 0.34
CA ALA A 262 -26.70 10.77 1.63
C ALA A 262 -26.02 12.16 1.70
N GLN A 263 -25.41 12.62 0.61
CA GLN A 263 -24.75 13.91 0.53
C GLN A 263 -25.75 15.08 0.50
N ALA A 264 -26.90 14.91 -0.17
CA ALA A 264 -27.99 15.88 -0.13
C ALA A 264 -28.47 16.12 1.30
N LYS A 265 -28.65 15.06 2.11
CA LYS A 265 -29.00 15.17 3.54
C LYS A 265 -27.95 15.92 4.36
N ARG A 266 -26.68 15.86 3.95
CA ARG A 266 -25.57 16.59 4.58
C ARG A 266 -25.42 18.03 4.07
N GLY A 267 -26.12 18.42 3.01
CA GLY A 267 -25.87 19.67 2.30
C GLY A 267 -24.49 19.72 1.63
N CYS A 268 -23.90 18.57 1.30
CA CYS A 268 -22.60 18.49 0.64
C CYS A 268 -22.79 18.33 -0.88
N ALA A 269 -22.18 19.21 -1.68
CA ALA A 269 -22.23 19.13 -3.15
C ALA A 269 -20.95 18.50 -3.76
N ASP A 270 -19.85 18.54 -3.00
CA ASP A 270 -18.50 18.25 -3.49
C ASP A 270 -18.01 16.90 -2.96
N TRP A 271 -18.08 15.89 -3.82
CA TRP A 271 -17.48 14.58 -3.59
C TRP A 271 -17.09 13.93 -4.91
N VAL A 272 -16.13 13.01 -4.83
CA VAL A 272 -15.48 12.37 -5.98
C VAL A 272 -15.33 10.86 -5.78
N TYR A 273 -15.16 10.18 -6.91
CA TYR A 273 -14.92 8.76 -7.01
C TYR A 273 -13.54 8.48 -7.59
N SER A 274 -12.88 7.43 -7.09
CA SER A 274 -11.92 6.69 -7.89
C SER A 274 -12.50 5.33 -8.25
N LEU A 275 -12.19 4.84 -9.44
CA LEU A 275 -12.66 3.56 -9.94
C LEU A 275 -11.50 2.58 -10.02
N ASP A 276 -11.61 1.44 -9.36
CA ASP A 276 -10.49 0.51 -9.19
C ASP A 276 -10.85 -0.86 -9.73
N PHE A 277 -10.28 -1.21 -10.90
CA PHE A 277 -10.49 -2.47 -11.59
C PHE A 277 -9.51 -3.57 -11.17
N ASN A 278 -8.55 -3.24 -10.30
CA ASN A 278 -7.63 -4.20 -9.70
C ASN A 278 -6.91 -5.09 -10.74
N GLU A 279 -6.47 -4.46 -11.84
CA GLU A 279 -5.70 -5.03 -12.95
C GLU A 279 -6.45 -5.98 -13.90
N LYS A 280 -7.78 -5.97 -13.87
CA LYS A 280 -8.59 -7.00 -14.54
C LYS A 280 -9.19 -6.64 -15.89
N CYS A 281 -9.19 -5.39 -16.33
CA CYS A 281 -9.77 -5.08 -17.63
C CYS A 281 -9.00 -5.81 -18.74
N PRO A 282 -9.70 -6.46 -19.69
CA PRO A 282 -9.06 -7.23 -20.74
C PRO A 282 -8.30 -6.35 -21.75
N ASP A 283 -8.71 -5.08 -21.90
CA ASP A 283 -8.10 -4.13 -22.84
C ASP A 283 -8.51 -2.68 -22.50
N PRO A 284 -7.86 -1.66 -23.11
CA PRO A 284 -8.23 -0.26 -22.94
C PRO A 284 -9.66 0.07 -23.42
N LYS A 285 -10.18 -0.67 -24.42
CA LYS A 285 -11.50 -0.46 -24.99
C LYS A 285 -12.60 -0.71 -23.95
N TYR A 286 -12.43 -1.73 -23.11
CA TYR A 286 -13.32 -2.00 -21.98
C TYR A 286 -13.53 -0.76 -21.10
N VAL A 287 -12.42 -0.11 -20.71
CA VAL A 287 -12.44 1.08 -19.84
C VAL A 287 -13.15 2.25 -20.52
N VAL A 288 -12.82 2.51 -21.79
CA VAL A 288 -13.40 3.61 -22.57
C VAL A 288 -14.91 3.41 -22.76
N ASP A 289 -15.34 2.21 -23.12
CA ASP A 289 -16.76 1.91 -23.33
C ASP A 289 -17.54 1.93 -22.01
N PHE A 290 -16.93 1.47 -20.92
CA PHE A 290 -17.49 1.56 -19.58
C PHE A 290 -17.75 3.03 -19.20
N LEU A 291 -16.76 3.92 -19.38
CA LEU A 291 -16.91 5.35 -19.09
C LEU A 291 -17.98 6.01 -19.95
N LYS A 292 -18.03 5.70 -21.24
CA LYS A 292 -19.10 6.18 -22.14
C LYS A 292 -20.48 5.73 -21.66
N LYS A 293 -20.61 4.48 -21.23
CA LYS A 293 -21.87 3.92 -20.74
C LYS A 293 -22.30 4.56 -19.42
N VAL A 294 -21.38 4.76 -18.47
CA VAL A 294 -21.65 5.51 -17.22
C VAL A 294 -22.11 6.92 -17.54
N LYS A 295 -21.39 7.64 -18.40
CA LYS A 295 -21.74 9.02 -18.81
C LYS A 295 -23.12 9.11 -19.47
N ALA A 296 -23.45 8.16 -20.34
CA ALA A 296 -24.74 8.12 -21.03
C ALA A 296 -25.91 7.88 -20.07
N GLN A 297 -25.70 7.12 -18.98
CA GLN A 297 -26.75 6.83 -18.00
C GLN A 297 -26.82 7.86 -16.86
N SER A 298 -25.68 8.42 -16.45
CA SER A 298 -25.60 9.49 -15.46
C SER A 298 -24.36 10.35 -15.72
N ALA A 299 -24.58 11.53 -16.31
CA ALA A 299 -23.52 12.52 -16.48
C ALA A 299 -22.93 12.96 -15.12
N THR A 300 -23.76 13.01 -14.07
CA THR A 300 -23.31 13.35 -12.71
C THR A 300 -22.34 12.30 -12.17
N ALA A 301 -22.66 11.01 -12.29
CA ALA A 301 -21.77 9.94 -11.85
C ALA A 301 -20.42 9.99 -12.56
N TYR A 302 -20.45 10.18 -13.90
CA TYR A 302 -19.24 10.33 -14.70
C TYR A 302 -18.39 11.53 -14.28
N ASN A 303 -19.01 12.70 -14.11
CA ASN A 303 -18.30 13.93 -13.74
C ASN A 303 -17.64 13.87 -12.35
N ARG A 304 -18.05 12.91 -11.50
CA ARG A 304 -17.45 12.69 -10.18
C ARG A 304 -16.25 11.75 -10.21
N VAL A 305 -16.02 11.02 -11.31
CA VAL A 305 -14.85 10.16 -11.45
C VAL A 305 -13.60 11.01 -11.60
N GLN A 306 -12.72 10.98 -10.60
CA GLN A 306 -11.48 11.76 -10.58
C GLN A 306 -10.32 11.01 -11.25
N TYR A 307 -10.19 9.71 -11.01
CA TYR A 307 -9.17 8.88 -11.63
C TYR A 307 -9.58 7.41 -11.67
N ILE A 308 -8.88 6.64 -12.51
CA ILE A 308 -9.03 5.19 -12.63
C ILE A 308 -7.75 4.54 -12.11
N GLU A 309 -7.91 3.64 -11.15
CA GLU A 309 -6.85 2.89 -10.49
C GLU A 309 -6.70 1.52 -11.14
N GLN A 310 -5.47 1.18 -11.53
CA GLN A 310 -5.09 -0.16 -12.02
C GLN A 310 -6.10 -0.75 -13.02
N PRO A 311 -6.40 -0.07 -14.14
CA PRO A 311 -7.33 -0.62 -15.14
C PRO A 311 -6.82 -1.94 -15.73
N THR A 312 -5.51 -2.14 -15.79
CA THR A 312 -4.88 -3.28 -16.45
C THR A 312 -3.66 -3.78 -15.66
N ASN A 313 -3.05 -4.88 -16.12
CA ASN A 313 -1.91 -5.53 -15.47
C ASN A 313 -0.76 -4.56 -15.20
N ARG A 314 -0.20 -4.62 -13.99
CA ARG A 314 0.96 -3.81 -13.60
C ARG A 314 2.22 -4.12 -14.41
N ASP A 315 2.36 -5.35 -14.92
CA ASP A 315 3.46 -5.75 -15.81
C ASP A 315 3.12 -5.50 -17.27
N LEU A 316 3.21 -4.23 -17.67
CA LEU A 316 2.97 -3.80 -19.05
C LEU A 316 3.97 -4.37 -20.06
N LYS A 317 5.15 -4.84 -19.61
CA LYS A 317 6.14 -5.47 -20.50
C LYS A 317 5.70 -6.88 -20.89
N ALA A 318 5.11 -7.62 -19.94
CA ALA A 318 4.51 -8.92 -20.21
C ALA A 318 3.19 -8.80 -21.00
N HIS A 319 2.53 -7.64 -20.95
CA HIS A 319 1.23 -7.37 -21.58
C HIS A 319 1.25 -6.15 -22.53
N PRO A 320 2.02 -6.19 -23.63
CA PRO A 320 2.18 -5.06 -24.54
C PRO A 320 0.90 -4.65 -25.30
N GLU A 321 -0.15 -5.49 -25.28
CA GLU A 321 -1.49 -5.22 -25.80
C GLU A 321 -2.26 -4.18 -24.97
N HIS A 322 -1.92 -4.00 -23.69
CA HIS A 322 -2.59 -3.08 -22.78
C HIS A 322 -2.06 -1.63 -22.88
N LYS A 323 -2.01 -1.09 -24.10
CA LYS A 323 -1.57 0.30 -24.35
C LYS A 323 -2.68 1.28 -23.98
N MET A 324 -2.62 1.82 -22.77
CA MET A 324 -3.64 2.74 -22.23
C MET A 324 -3.63 4.16 -22.83
N HIS A 325 -2.92 4.43 -23.92
CA HIS A 325 -2.90 5.76 -24.56
C HIS A 325 -4.30 6.23 -25.00
N GLU A 326 -5.18 5.30 -25.38
CA GLU A 326 -6.56 5.63 -25.78
C GLU A 326 -7.49 5.92 -24.58
N ALA A 327 -7.07 5.55 -23.37
CA ALA A 327 -7.85 5.71 -22.13
C ALA A 327 -7.28 6.81 -21.20
N ALA A 328 -6.14 7.40 -21.56
CA ALA A 328 -5.42 8.42 -20.79
C ALA A 328 -5.94 9.84 -21.03
#